data_AF-A0A9D7M1S5-F1
#
_entry.id   AF-A0A9D7M1S5-F1
#
_cell.length_a   1.000
_cell.length_b   1.000
_cell.length_c   1.000
_cell.angle_alpha   90.00
_cell.angle_beta   90.00
_cell.angle_gamma   90.00
#
_symmetry.space_group_name_H-M   'P 1'
#
loop_
_entity.id
_entity.type
_entity.pdbx_description
1 polymer ?
#
loop_
_entity_poly.entity_id
_entity_poly.type
_entity_poly.pdbx_seq_one_letter_code
_entity_poly.pdbx_strand_id
1 'polypeptide(L)'
;MRFLLTLILVIYGTTIFAGDAEDVSVHRFNKKGEFYFYWGWNRAWYTTSDIQFTGTGYDFTLKNVIAYDRPSPFDVNVYFNPALLTIPQYNLRFGYYFQK
;
A
#
# COMPACT_ATOMS: atom_id res chain seq x y z
N MET A 1 34.24 -1.03 -12.51
CA MET A 1 33.47 -0.08 -13.34
C MET A 1 31.96 -0.21 -13.17
N ARG A 2 31.36 -1.42 -13.24
CA ARG A 2 29.91 -1.62 -13.01
C ARG A 2 29.40 -1.11 -11.64
N PHE A 3 30.12 -1.38 -10.56
CA PHE A 3 29.76 -0.90 -9.20
C PHE A 3 29.92 0.61 -9.01
N LEU A 4 30.83 1.23 -9.77
CA LEU A 4 31.08 2.67 -9.71
C LEU A 4 29.92 3.45 -10.38
N LEU A 5 29.43 2.93 -11.51
CA LEU A 5 28.27 3.49 -12.23
C LEU A 5 26.98 3.39 -11.41
N THR A 6 26.74 2.27 -10.73
CA THR A 6 25.58 2.13 -9.83
C THR A 6 25.65 3.05 -8.63
N LEU A 7 26.83 3.28 -8.07
CA LEU A 7 27.01 4.20 -6.94
C LEU A 7 26.73 5.66 -7.36
N ILE A 8 27.22 6.07 -8.54
CA ILE A 8 26.98 7.40 -9.09
C ILE A 8 25.48 7.63 -9.34
N LEU A 9 24.77 6.63 -9.89
CA LEU A 9 23.33 6.74 -10.17
C LEU A 9 22.49 6.89 -8.89
N VAL A 10 22.88 6.22 -7.80
CA VAL A 10 22.22 6.35 -6.49
C VAL A 10 22.46 7.74 -5.89
N ILE A 11 23.67 8.30 -6.03
CA ILE A 11 24.02 9.63 -5.50
C ILE A 11 23.32 10.76 -6.27
N TYR A 12 23.20 10.65 -7.60
CA TYR A 12 22.42 11.62 -8.38
C TYR A 12 20.91 11.48 -8.15
N GLY A 13 20.43 10.28 -7.81
CA GLY A 13 19.02 10.07 -7.46
C GLY A 13 18.60 10.80 -6.19
N THR A 14 19.46 10.89 -5.18
CA THR A 14 19.11 11.51 -3.89
C THR A 14 19.05 13.03 -3.94
N THR A 15 19.75 13.69 -4.87
CA THR A 15 19.70 15.16 -5.00
C THR A 15 18.42 15.65 -5.68
N ILE A 16 17.74 14.80 -6.48
CA ILE A 16 16.43 15.12 -7.07
C ILE A 16 15.31 15.08 -6.00
N PHE A 17 15.53 14.35 -4.90
CA PHE A 17 14.60 14.29 -3.75
C PHE A 17 14.95 15.24 -2.60
N ALA A 18 16.02 16.03 -2.72
CA ALA A 18 16.30 17.10 -1.78
C ALA A 18 15.35 18.26 -2.07
N GLY A 19 14.14 18.19 -1.52
CA GLY A 19 13.20 19.31 -1.52
C GLY A 19 13.86 20.51 -0.85
N ASP A 20 13.69 21.69 -1.45
CA ASP A 20 14.13 22.95 -0.88
C ASP A 20 13.65 23.03 0.58
N ALA A 21 14.57 23.38 1.50
CA ALA A 21 14.22 23.64 2.89
C ALA A 21 13.40 24.93 2.94
N GLU A 22 12.09 24.81 2.79
CA GLU A 22 11.15 25.90 2.94
C GLU A 22 11.19 26.38 4.40
N ASP A 23 11.40 27.70 4.58
CA ASP A 23 11.37 28.36 5.87
C ASP A 23 10.07 27.99 6.61
N VAL A 24 10.19 27.46 7.84
CA VAL A 24 9.04 27.02 8.66
C VAL A 24 8.34 28.26 9.23
N SER A 25 7.83 29.12 8.35
CA SER A 25 6.66 29.91 8.64
C SER A 25 5.55 28.90 8.96
N VAL A 26 4.84 29.08 10.08
CA VAL A 26 3.64 28.29 10.38
C VAL A 26 2.56 28.72 9.39
N HIS A 27 2.70 28.29 8.13
CA HIS A 27 1.64 28.33 7.15
C HIS A 27 0.56 27.41 7.71
N ARG A 28 -0.50 28.00 8.26
CA ARG A 28 -1.73 27.25 8.50
C ARG A 28 -2.21 26.77 7.12
N PHE A 29 -1.78 25.57 6.72
CA PHE A 29 -2.13 24.93 5.46
C PHE A 29 -3.64 25.04 5.28
N ASN A 30 -4.06 25.94 4.40
CA ASN A 30 -5.46 26.12 4.07
C ASN A 30 -5.72 25.32 2.81
N LYS A 31 -6.20 24.09 2.97
CA LYS A 31 -6.48 23.22 1.82
C LYS A 31 -7.81 23.55 1.14
N LYS A 32 -8.55 24.56 1.62
CA LYS A 32 -9.83 24.95 1.02
C LYS A 32 -9.64 25.26 -0.47
N GLY A 33 -10.43 24.61 -1.32
CA GLY A 33 -10.28 24.75 -2.78
C GLY A 33 -9.46 23.65 -3.44
N GLU A 34 -8.77 22.82 -2.66
CA GLU A 34 -7.95 21.74 -3.20
C GLU A 34 -8.78 20.46 -3.38
N PHE A 35 -8.52 19.76 -4.47
CA PHE A 35 -8.96 18.38 -4.68
C PHE A 35 -7.94 17.41 -4.09
N TYR A 36 -8.42 16.29 -3.58
CA TYR A 36 -7.56 15.19 -3.18
C TYR A 36 -8.04 13.88 -3.79
N PHE A 37 -7.08 12.98 -3.99
CA PHE A 37 -7.30 11.68 -4.57
C PHE A 37 -6.39 10.66 -3.90
N TYR A 38 -6.95 9.51 -3.55
CA TYR A 38 -6.28 8.35 -3.00
C TYR A 38 -6.79 7.10 -3.69
N TRP A 39 -5.88 6.24 -4.09
CA TRP A 39 -6.21 4.94 -4.66
C TRP A 39 -5.16 3.92 -4.27
N GLY A 40 -5.59 2.67 -4.10
CA GLY A 40 -4.69 1.57 -3.83
C GLY A 40 -5.43 0.24 -3.73
N TRP A 41 -4.66 -0.80 -3.44
CA TRP A 41 -5.14 -2.17 -3.29
C TRP A 41 -5.09 -2.61 -1.84
N ASN A 42 -6.06 -3.41 -1.42
CA ASN A 42 -6.02 -4.03 -0.09
C ASN A 42 -4.92 -5.10 -0.03
N ARG A 43 -4.14 -5.09 1.05
CA ARG A 43 -3.13 -6.09 1.39
C ARG A 43 -3.31 -6.50 2.84
N ALA A 44 -3.05 -7.77 3.13
CA ALA A 44 -3.17 -8.31 4.47
C ALA A 44 -1.85 -8.93 4.94
N TRP A 45 -1.62 -8.87 6.25
CA TRP A 45 -0.52 -9.55 6.94
C TRP A 45 -1.10 -10.32 8.12
N TYR A 46 -0.56 -11.51 8.33
CA TYR A 46 -1.07 -12.43 9.34
C TYR A 46 0.06 -12.91 10.22
N THR A 47 -0.23 -13.05 11.51
CA THR A 47 0.62 -13.81 12.43
C THR A 47 0.27 -15.29 12.36
N THR A 48 1.06 -16.14 13.01
CA THR A 48 0.68 -17.54 13.20
C THR A 48 -0.54 -17.64 14.13
N SER A 49 -1.30 -18.73 14.00
CA SER A 49 -2.45 -19.02 14.84
C SER A 49 -2.55 -20.51 15.15
N ASP A 50 -3.16 -20.82 16.28
CA ASP A 50 -3.53 -22.19 16.63
C ASP A 50 -5.02 -22.40 16.32
N ILE A 51 -5.36 -23.51 15.65
CA ILE A 51 -6.73 -23.82 15.24
C ILE A 51 -7.16 -25.14 15.91
N GLN A 52 -8.17 -25.07 16.78
CA GLN A 52 -8.72 -26.25 17.44
C GLN A 52 -9.95 -26.78 16.66
N PHE A 53 -9.94 -28.07 16.39
CA PHE A 53 -11.04 -28.81 15.76
C PHE A 53 -11.60 -29.81 16.77
N THR A 54 -12.88 -29.67 17.10
CA THR A 54 -13.58 -30.55 18.05
C THR A 54 -14.86 -31.13 17.45
N GLY A 55 -15.15 -32.38 17.77
CA GLY A 55 -16.37 -33.08 17.34
C GLY A 55 -16.48 -34.47 17.95
N THR A 56 -17.52 -35.22 17.56
CA THR A 56 -17.70 -36.59 18.07
C THR A 56 -16.61 -37.50 17.52
N GLY A 57 -15.68 -37.92 18.39
CA GLY A 57 -14.56 -38.81 18.04
C GLY A 57 -13.29 -38.10 17.59
N TYR A 58 -13.21 -36.77 17.67
CA TYR A 58 -11.95 -36.04 17.44
C TYR A 58 -11.88 -34.74 18.26
N ASP A 59 -10.70 -34.48 18.80
CA ASP A 59 -10.30 -33.21 19.40
C ASP A 59 -8.80 -33.03 19.15
N PHE A 60 -8.44 -32.13 18.25
CA PHE A 60 -7.04 -31.87 17.92
C PHE A 60 -6.82 -30.40 17.59
N THR A 61 -5.59 -29.95 17.77
CA THR A 61 -5.19 -28.57 17.49
C THR A 61 -4.07 -28.56 16.44
N LEU A 62 -4.25 -27.77 15.39
CA LEU A 62 -3.16 -27.40 14.49
C LEU A 62 -2.41 -26.23 15.09
N LYS A 63 -1.10 -26.39 15.30
CA LYS A 63 -0.24 -25.38 15.94
C LYS A 63 0.51 -24.57 14.90
N ASN A 64 0.70 -23.28 15.17
CA ASN A 64 1.49 -22.36 14.35
C ASN A 64 1.09 -22.32 12.87
N VAL A 65 -0.22 -22.36 12.59
CA VAL A 65 -0.75 -22.27 11.22
C VAL A 65 -0.48 -20.88 10.66
N ILE A 66 0.05 -20.81 9.45
CA ILE A 66 0.36 -19.57 8.73
C ILE A 66 -0.76 -19.30 7.72
N ALA A 67 -1.35 -18.11 7.78
CA ALA A 67 -2.23 -17.61 6.74
C ALA A 67 -1.47 -16.73 5.75
N TYR A 68 -1.90 -16.75 4.49
CA TYR A 68 -1.33 -15.94 3.42
C TYR A 68 -2.38 -15.00 2.87
N ASP A 69 -1.95 -13.79 2.51
CA ASP A 69 -2.76 -12.88 1.71
C ASP A 69 -3.09 -13.50 0.35
N ARG A 70 -4.21 -13.08 -0.23
CA ARG A 70 -4.68 -13.58 -1.53
C ARG A 70 -5.02 -12.41 -2.46
N PRO A 71 -4.02 -11.60 -2.86
CA PRO A 71 -4.22 -10.63 -3.91
C PRO A 71 -4.48 -11.33 -5.24
N SER A 72 -5.13 -10.64 -6.18
CA SER A 72 -5.16 -11.11 -7.57
C SER A 72 -3.72 -11.21 -8.10
N PRO A 73 -3.39 -12.19 -8.96
CA PRO A 73 -2.10 -12.22 -9.63
C PRO A 73 -1.85 -10.89 -10.34
N PHE A 74 -0.64 -10.35 -10.19
CA PHE A 74 -0.32 -9.06 -10.81
C PHE A 74 -0.38 -9.19 -12.33
N ASP A 75 -1.28 -8.42 -12.93
CA ASP A 75 -1.44 -8.28 -14.37
C ASP A 75 -1.94 -6.86 -14.64
N VAL A 76 -1.29 -6.16 -15.57
CA VAL A 76 -1.58 -4.74 -15.84
C VAL A 76 -3.01 -4.57 -16.36
N ASN A 77 -3.49 -5.50 -17.20
CA ASN A 77 -4.85 -5.46 -17.70
C ASN A 77 -5.85 -5.72 -16.56
N VAL A 78 -5.58 -6.66 -15.65
CA VAL A 78 -6.47 -6.89 -14.50
C VAL A 78 -6.50 -5.67 -13.56
N TYR A 79 -5.37 -5.03 -13.31
CA TYR A 79 -5.24 -4.00 -12.28
C TYR A 79 -5.63 -2.58 -12.74
N PHE A 80 -5.52 -2.29 -14.03
CA PHE A 80 -5.73 -0.94 -14.57
C PHE A 80 -6.87 -0.85 -15.61
N ASN A 81 -7.53 -1.96 -15.94
CA ASN A 81 -8.70 -1.93 -16.82
C ASN A 81 -9.97 -1.55 -16.04
N PRO A 82 -10.65 -0.45 -16.40
CA PRO A 82 -11.88 -0.02 -15.74
C PRO A 82 -13.00 -1.08 -15.76
N ALA A 83 -13.03 -1.97 -16.77
CA ALA A 83 -14.02 -3.05 -16.85
C ALA A 83 -13.75 -4.18 -15.85
N LEU A 84 -12.55 -4.26 -15.27
CA LEU A 84 -12.12 -5.30 -14.33
C LEU A 84 -11.91 -4.77 -12.91
N LEU A 85 -12.42 -3.58 -12.59
CA LEU A 85 -12.29 -2.93 -11.28
C LEU A 85 -12.89 -3.74 -10.11
N THR A 86 -13.65 -4.80 -10.36
CA THR A 86 -14.21 -5.66 -9.31
C THR A 86 -13.33 -6.87 -8.98
N ILE A 87 -12.28 -7.14 -9.78
CA ILE A 87 -11.42 -8.32 -9.59
C ILE A 87 -10.40 -8.05 -8.47
N PRO A 88 -9.53 -7.02 -8.53
CA PRO A 88 -8.82 -6.58 -7.35
C PRO A 88 -9.74 -5.88 -6.35
N GLN A 89 -9.40 -5.95 -5.07
CA GLN A 89 -10.07 -5.18 -4.03
C GLN A 89 -9.43 -3.79 -3.94
N TYR A 90 -10.12 -2.77 -4.42
CA TYR A 90 -9.63 -1.39 -4.43
C TYR A 90 -10.16 -0.56 -3.26
N ASN A 91 -9.31 0.34 -2.79
CA ASN A 91 -9.72 1.48 -1.97
C ASN A 91 -9.58 2.73 -2.83
N LEU A 92 -10.69 3.39 -3.15
CA LEU A 92 -10.72 4.64 -3.91
C LEU A 92 -11.36 5.73 -3.05
N ARG A 93 -10.69 6.87 -2.92
CA ARG A 93 -11.23 8.06 -2.28
C ARG A 93 -10.85 9.29 -3.09
N PHE A 94 -11.85 10.05 -3.50
CA PHE A 94 -11.65 11.39 -4.05
C PHE A 94 -12.48 12.38 -3.25
N GLY A 95 -12.06 13.63 -3.21
CA GLY A 95 -12.83 14.67 -2.56
C GLY A 95 -12.29 16.05 -2.79
N TYR A 96 -12.95 17.01 -2.15
CA TYR A 96 -12.66 18.43 -2.25
C TYR A 96 -12.77 19.04 -0.85
N TYR A 97 -11.85 19.92 -0.51
CA TYR A 97 -11.85 20.61 0.77
C TYR A 97 -12.74 21.86 0.69
N PHE A 98 -13.95 21.77 1.24
CA PHE A 98 -14.91 22.90 1.30
C PHE A 98 -14.55 23.96 2.33
N GLN A 99 -13.77 23.59 3.35
CA GLN A 99 -13.40 24.42 4.49
C GLN A 99 -11.91 24.23 4.82
N LYS A 100 -11.37 25.16 5.62
CA LYS A 100 -9.97 25.17 6.02
C LYS A 100 -9.64 24.03 6.98
#